data_AF-T0Z5E4-F1
#
_entry.id   AF-T0Z5E4-F1
#
_cell.length_a   1.000
_cell.length_b   1.000
_cell.length_c   1.000
_cell.angle_alpha   90.00
_cell.angle_beta   90.00
_cell.angle_gamma   90.00
#
_symmetry.space_group_name_H-M   'P 1'
#
loop_
_entity.id
_entity.type
_entity.pdbx_description
1 polymer ?
#
loop_
_entity_poly.entity_id
_entity_poly.type
_entity_poly.pdbx_seq_one_letter_code
_entity_poly.pdbx_strand_id
1 'polypeptide(L)'
;DEGVCPDGGVNVIHVRDVARGHLLAAQKGTPGQKYILANSNMQLIEIFNILAGITGVPAPKTEMPRSLLYPVAMVSEGISLLTGREPLVPFDAARMAHKMMFFSGDRAVRELGLQLTPVDRAFEDAVSWFSKEEYMGAGPFPDKQSGLNGRGLARLEGSGIRSGQL
;
A
#
# COMPACT_ATOMS: atom_id res chain seq x y z
N ASP A 1 -8.25 2.43 15.85
CA ASP A 1 -8.62 1.26 15.04
C ASP A 1 -7.38 0.44 14.74
N GLU A 2 -7.29 -0.75 15.34
CA GLU A 2 -6.16 -1.65 15.14
C GLU A 2 -6.28 -2.33 13.77
N GLY A 3 -5.61 -1.75 12.77
CA GLY A 3 -5.53 -2.34 11.44
C GLY A 3 -4.87 -3.71 11.50
N VAL A 4 -5.48 -4.69 10.84
CA VAL A 4 -5.01 -6.07 10.75
C VAL A 4 -4.50 -6.33 9.33
N CYS A 5 -3.29 -6.87 9.19
CA CYS A 5 -2.64 -7.12 7.90
C CYS A 5 -2.51 -8.63 7.63
N PRO A 6 -2.84 -9.15 6.44
CA PRO A 6 -2.59 -10.55 6.13
C PRO A 6 -1.09 -10.85 5.97
N ASP A 7 -0.68 -12.11 6.23
CA ASP A 7 0.73 -12.57 6.23
C ASP A 7 1.33 -12.85 4.82
N GLY A 8 0.75 -12.28 3.76
CA GLY A 8 1.21 -12.48 2.39
C GLY A 8 2.41 -11.63 2.00
N GLY A 9 2.89 -11.89 0.78
CA GLY A 9 4.04 -11.18 0.23
C GLY A 9 3.97 -11.04 -1.27
N VAL A 10 4.57 -9.97 -1.79
CA VAL A 10 4.61 -9.62 -3.21
C VAL A 10 6.03 -9.29 -3.64
N ASN A 11 6.32 -9.45 -4.92
CA ASN A 11 7.48 -8.83 -5.52
C ASN A 11 7.15 -7.39 -5.95
N VAL A 12 7.96 -6.44 -5.50
CA VAL A 12 7.83 -5.02 -5.83
C VAL A 12 8.99 -4.61 -6.74
N ILE A 13 8.65 -3.92 -7.83
CA ILE A 13 9.61 -3.37 -8.80
C ILE A 13 9.16 -1.98 -9.25
N HIS A 14 10.12 -1.07 -9.45
CA HIS A 14 9.85 0.28 -9.92
C HIS A 14 9.34 0.25 -11.38
N VAL A 15 8.28 0.99 -11.70
CA VAL A 15 7.63 0.98 -13.03
C VAL A 15 8.59 1.33 -14.18
N ARG A 16 9.50 2.29 -13.96
CA ARG A 16 10.57 2.61 -14.93
C ARG A 16 11.52 1.43 -15.20
N ASP A 17 11.78 0.59 -14.22
CA ASP A 17 12.62 -0.60 -14.40
C ASP A 17 11.89 -1.65 -15.24
N VAL A 18 10.58 -1.79 -15.07
CA VAL A 18 9.73 -2.65 -15.90
C VAL A 18 9.78 -2.18 -17.36
N ALA A 19 9.60 -0.88 -17.60
CA ALA A 19 9.69 -0.30 -18.94
C ALA A 19 11.07 -0.52 -19.58
N ARG A 20 12.16 -0.28 -18.83
CA ARG A 20 13.53 -0.58 -19.29
C ARG A 20 13.73 -2.07 -19.55
N GLY A 21 13.18 -2.93 -18.70
CA GLY A 21 13.24 -4.38 -18.84
C GLY A 21 12.60 -4.86 -20.12
N HIS A 22 11.44 -4.32 -20.49
CA HIS A 22 10.79 -4.61 -21.77
C HIS A 22 11.65 -4.18 -22.96
N LEU A 23 12.22 -2.97 -22.92
CA LEU A 23 13.11 -2.49 -23.98
C LEU A 23 14.35 -3.37 -24.12
N LEU A 24 14.98 -3.74 -23.01
CA LEU A 24 16.14 -4.62 -23.01
C LEU A 24 15.80 -6.03 -23.49
N ALA A 25 14.64 -6.57 -23.14
CA ALA A 25 14.16 -7.85 -23.65
C ALA A 25 13.96 -7.81 -25.17
N ALA A 26 13.47 -6.69 -25.72
CA ALA A 26 13.34 -6.52 -27.16
C ALA A 26 14.70 -6.41 -27.87
N GLN A 27 15.71 -5.79 -27.25
CA GLN A 27 17.02 -5.56 -27.86
C GLN A 27 18.01 -6.70 -27.69
N LYS A 28 17.98 -7.39 -26.54
CA LYS A 28 18.99 -8.36 -26.10
C LYS A 28 18.40 -9.71 -25.70
N GLY A 29 17.07 -9.81 -25.63
CA GLY A 29 16.41 -11.03 -25.23
C GLY A 29 16.62 -12.15 -26.24
N THR A 30 16.64 -13.39 -25.73
CA THR A 30 16.74 -14.57 -26.58
C THR A 30 15.33 -15.03 -26.99
N PRO A 31 15.05 -15.24 -28.29
CA PRO A 31 13.77 -15.80 -28.73
C PRO A 31 13.44 -17.11 -28.03
N GLY A 32 12.20 -17.26 -27.58
CA GLY A 32 11.74 -18.42 -26.82
C GLY A 32 12.08 -18.40 -25.32
N GLN A 33 12.89 -17.43 -24.84
CA GLN A 33 13.13 -17.25 -23.42
C GLN A 33 12.10 -16.32 -22.78
N LYS A 34 11.86 -16.55 -21.48
CA LYS A 34 11.02 -15.70 -20.63
C LYS A 34 11.90 -15.05 -19.56
N TYR A 35 11.66 -13.76 -19.33
CA TYR A 35 12.36 -12.96 -18.33
C TYR A 35 11.34 -12.43 -17.33
N ILE A 36 11.55 -12.71 -16.05
CA ILE A 36 10.74 -12.14 -14.98
C ILE A 36 11.40 -10.84 -14.53
N LEU A 37 10.65 -9.75 -14.57
CA LEU A 37 11.10 -8.44 -14.11
C LEU A 37 10.73 -8.32 -12.63
N ALA A 38 11.63 -8.78 -11.77
CA ALA A 38 11.44 -8.82 -10.32
C ALA A 38 12.60 -8.10 -9.62
N ASN A 39 12.30 -7.44 -8.50
CA ASN A 39 13.28 -6.72 -7.70
C ASN A 39 13.25 -7.17 -6.23
N SER A 40 12.37 -6.60 -5.40
CA SER A 40 12.35 -6.90 -3.96
C SER A 40 11.15 -7.76 -3.59
N ASN A 41 11.39 -8.94 -3.00
CA ASN A 41 10.35 -9.77 -2.41
C ASN A 41 10.05 -9.27 -1.00
N MET A 42 8.84 -8.78 -0.76
CA MET A 42 8.47 -8.09 0.48
C MET A 42 7.18 -8.65 1.06
N GLN A 43 7.14 -8.82 2.38
CA GLN A 43 5.93 -9.08 3.11
C GLN A 43 5.05 -7.82 3.13
N LEU A 44 3.74 -8.01 3.20
CA LEU A 44 2.82 -6.88 3.17
C LEU A 44 3.00 -5.94 4.37
N ILE A 45 3.36 -6.49 5.53
CA ILE A 45 3.69 -5.69 6.73
C ILE A 45 4.92 -4.79 6.51
N GLU A 46 5.92 -5.25 5.77
CA GLU A 46 7.13 -4.48 5.45
C GLU A 46 6.78 -3.30 4.54
N ILE A 47 5.92 -3.54 3.56
CA ILE A 47 5.40 -2.49 2.65
C ILE A 47 4.65 -1.42 3.45
N PHE A 48 3.76 -1.82 4.36
CA PHE A 48 3.03 -0.86 5.19
C PHE A 48 3.94 -0.07 6.11
N ASN A 49 4.97 -0.69 6.69
CA ASN A 49 5.94 0.01 7.53
C ASN A 49 6.74 1.06 6.74
N ILE A 50 7.15 0.75 5.50
CA ILE A 50 7.83 1.71 4.62
C ILE A 50 6.89 2.87 4.28
N LEU A 51 5.66 2.57 3.86
CA LEU A 51 4.66 3.59 3.54
C LEU A 51 4.32 4.46 4.74
N ALA A 52 4.26 3.91 5.95
CA ALA A 52 4.07 4.68 7.18
C ALA A 52 5.23 5.64 7.43
N GLY A 53 6.47 5.21 7.16
CA GLY A 53 7.65 6.07 7.27
C GLY A 53 7.66 7.24 6.28
N ILE A 54 7.08 7.05 5.09
CA ILE A 54 6.97 8.05 4.03
C ILE A 54 5.78 9.01 4.27
N THR A 55 4.61 8.46 4.59
CA THR A 55 3.34 9.20 4.67
C THR A 55 3.02 9.74 6.07
N GLY A 56 3.63 9.19 7.12
CA GLY A 56 3.23 9.49 8.50
C GLY A 56 1.91 8.85 8.93
N VAL A 57 1.24 8.08 8.05
CA VAL A 57 0.04 7.32 8.39
C VAL A 57 0.46 6.05 9.13
N PRO A 58 -0.14 5.71 10.29
CA PRO A 58 0.24 4.52 11.04
C PRO A 58 0.06 3.22 10.24
N ALA A 59 1.08 2.37 10.23
CA ALA A 59 0.98 1.02 9.69
C ALA A 59 0.08 0.12 10.57
N PRO A 60 -0.58 -0.90 9.99
CA PRO A 60 -1.16 -2.02 10.74
C PRO A 60 -0.11 -2.64 11.65
N LYS A 61 -0.48 -2.96 12.89
CA LYS A 61 0.47 -3.48 13.89
C LYS A 61 0.43 -5.00 14.04
N THR A 62 -0.65 -5.63 13.59
CA THR A 62 -0.93 -7.03 13.87
C THR A 62 -1.17 -7.78 12.57
N GLU A 63 -0.43 -8.88 12.38
CA GLU A 63 -0.70 -9.81 11.30
C GLU A 63 -1.92 -10.68 11.62
N MET A 64 -2.82 -10.87 10.67
CA MET A 64 -3.98 -11.74 10.87
C MET A 64 -3.52 -13.20 10.83
N PRO A 65 -3.73 -13.96 11.90
CA PRO A 65 -3.47 -15.40 11.83
C PRO A 65 -4.46 -16.03 10.84
N ARG A 66 -3.94 -16.90 9.97
CA ARG A 66 -4.70 -17.57 8.89
C ARG A 66 -5.97 -18.28 9.39
N SER A 67 -5.97 -18.72 10.65
CA SER A 67 -7.12 -19.35 11.31
C SER A 67 -8.33 -18.42 11.48
N LEU A 68 -8.12 -17.11 11.59
CA LEU A 68 -9.18 -16.12 11.75
C LEU A 68 -9.71 -15.58 10.42
N LEU A 69 -9.01 -15.81 9.30
CA LEU A 69 -9.42 -15.36 7.98
C LEU A 69 -10.74 -15.97 7.52
N TYR A 70 -10.84 -17.30 7.55
CA TYR A 70 -12.01 -18.01 7.05
C TYR A 70 -13.29 -17.71 7.85
N PRO A 71 -13.26 -17.67 9.20
CA PRO A 71 -14.40 -17.24 9.99
C PRO A 71 -14.82 -15.79 9.67
N VAL A 72 -13.87 -14.86 9.57
CA VAL A 72 -14.17 -13.45 9.28
C VAL A 72 -14.74 -13.27 7.87
N ALA A 73 -14.20 -13.96 6.87
CA ALA A 73 -14.71 -13.94 5.51
C ALA A 73 -16.14 -14.52 5.43
N MET A 74 -16.40 -15.66 6.08
CA MET A 74 -17.76 -16.24 6.13
C MET A 74 -18.77 -15.31 6.82
N VAL A 75 -18.38 -14.65 7.92
CA VAL A 75 -19.25 -13.69 8.60
C VAL A 75 -19.50 -12.46 7.72
N SER A 76 -18.46 -11.95 7.04
CA SER A 76 -18.59 -10.83 6.10
C SER A 76 -19.50 -11.16 4.91
N GLU A 77 -19.40 -12.37 4.35
CA GLU A 77 -20.29 -12.83 3.28
C GLU A 77 -21.72 -13.05 3.78
N GLY A 78 -21.91 -13.61 4.99
CA GLY A 78 -23.22 -13.76 5.60
C GLY A 78 -23.92 -12.41 5.83
N ILE A 79 -23.17 -11.41 6.31
CA ILE A 79 -23.68 -10.04 6.49
C ILE A 79 -23.95 -9.38 5.14
N SER A 80 -23.08 -9.59 4.14
CA SER A 80 -23.27 -9.10 2.76
C SER A 80 -24.54 -9.64 2.13
N LEU A 81 -24.82 -10.94 2.26
CA LEU A 81 -26.04 -11.59 1.78
C LEU A 81 -27.31 -11.06 2.47
N LEU A 82 -27.20 -10.69 3.75
CA LEU A 82 -28.30 -10.08 4.52
C LEU A 82 -28.52 -8.60 4.21
N THR A 83 -27.47 -7.86 3.84
CA THR A 83 -27.50 -6.40 3.67
C THR A 83 -27.49 -5.93 2.22
N GLY A 84 -27.24 -6.84 1.26
CA GLY A 84 -27.12 -6.53 -0.17
C GLY A 84 -25.90 -5.67 -0.52
N ARG A 85 -24.96 -5.47 0.42
CA ARG A 85 -23.75 -4.67 0.25
C ARG A 85 -22.56 -5.55 -0.06
N GLU A 86 -21.62 -5.05 -0.84
CA GLU A 86 -20.41 -5.80 -1.21
C GLU A 86 -19.59 -6.15 0.05
N PRO A 87 -19.08 -7.39 0.17
CA PRO A 87 -18.39 -7.83 1.38
C PRO A 87 -17.10 -7.03 1.56
N LEU A 88 -16.85 -6.59 2.81
CA LEU A 88 -15.63 -5.86 3.19
C LEU A 88 -14.36 -6.67 2.89
N VAL A 89 -14.44 -8.01 2.95
CA VAL A 89 -13.36 -8.92 2.57
C VAL A 89 -13.94 -10.06 1.73
N PRO A 90 -13.85 -10.00 0.39
CA PRO A 90 -14.25 -11.12 -0.47
C PRO A 90 -13.40 -12.35 -0.16
N PHE A 91 -14.02 -13.54 -0.10
CA PHE A 91 -13.32 -14.78 0.26
C PHE A 91 -12.13 -15.11 -0.65
N ASP A 92 -12.23 -14.78 -1.94
CA ASP A 92 -11.12 -14.97 -2.88
C ASP A 92 -9.95 -14.01 -2.63
N ALA A 93 -10.24 -12.75 -2.27
CA ALA A 93 -9.21 -11.80 -1.85
C ALA A 93 -8.54 -12.28 -0.56
N ALA A 94 -9.33 -12.79 0.39
CA ALA A 94 -8.86 -13.39 1.63
C ALA A 94 -7.90 -14.57 1.36
N ARG A 95 -8.29 -15.51 0.48
CA ARG A 95 -7.49 -16.67 0.11
C ARG A 95 -6.18 -16.29 -0.60
N MET A 96 -6.19 -15.24 -1.42
CA MET A 96 -4.99 -14.76 -2.09
C MET A 96 -4.06 -13.98 -1.15
N ALA A 97 -4.60 -13.33 -0.12
CA ALA A 97 -3.89 -12.41 0.76
C ALA A 97 -2.73 -13.04 1.56
N HIS A 98 -2.67 -14.38 1.68
CA HIS A 98 -1.60 -15.10 2.39
C HIS A 98 -0.59 -15.78 1.45
N LYS A 99 -0.74 -15.65 0.13
CA LYS A 99 0.20 -16.25 -0.82
C LYS A 99 1.47 -15.41 -0.91
N MET A 100 2.61 -16.08 -0.83
CA MET A 100 3.91 -15.49 -1.10
C MET A 100 4.15 -15.48 -2.62
N MET A 101 3.87 -14.35 -3.26
CA MET A 101 4.07 -14.12 -4.69
C MET A 101 5.48 -13.59 -4.95
N PHE A 102 6.46 -14.38 -4.54
CA PHE A 102 7.87 -14.07 -4.67
C PHE A 102 8.45 -14.64 -5.95
N PHE A 103 9.33 -13.86 -6.57
CA PHE A 103 9.95 -14.22 -7.84
C PHE A 103 11.43 -13.85 -7.85
N SER A 104 12.22 -14.51 -8.71
CA SER A 104 13.61 -14.13 -8.98
C SER A 104 13.69 -13.43 -10.33
N GLY A 105 14.32 -12.25 -10.33
CA GLY A 105 14.66 -11.47 -11.52
C GLY A 105 16.09 -11.71 -12.02
N ASP A 106 16.82 -12.67 -11.44
CA ASP A 106 18.27 -12.84 -11.65
C ASP A 106 18.62 -13.03 -13.13
N ARG A 107 17.75 -13.71 -13.87
CA ARG A 107 17.92 -13.90 -15.30
C ARG A 107 17.87 -12.57 -16.06
N ALA A 108 16.90 -11.71 -15.74
CA ALA A 108 16.77 -10.40 -16.38
C ALA A 108 17.98 -9.50 -16.06
N VAL A 109 18.47 -9.55 -14.82
CA VAL A 109 19.69 -8.81 -14.43
C VAL A 109 20.91 -9.34 -15.19
N ARG A 110 21.14 -10.66 -15.18
CA ARG A 110 22.34 -11.28 -15.77
C ARG A 110 22.37 -11.22 -17.30
N GLU A 111 21.26 -11.52 -17.96
CA GLU A 111 21.24 -11.69 -19.43
C GLU A 111 20.83 -10.41 -20.16
N LEU A 112 19.93 -9.61 -19.60
CA LEU A 112 19.51 -8.36 -20.22
C LEU A 112 20.33 -7.16 -19.75
N GLY A 113 21.04 -7.29 -18.61
CA GLY A 113 21.73 -6.18 -17.96
C GLY A 113 20.77 -5.21 -17.29
N LEU A 114 19.60 -5.69 -16.83
CA LEU A 114 18.61 -4.84 -16.18
C LEU A 114 19.16 -4.26 -14.87
N GLN A 115 19.22 -2.94 -14.78
CA GLN A 115 19.54 -2.22 -13.55
C GLN A 115 18.28 -1.94 -12.75
N LEU A 116 18.31 -2.36 -11.49
CA LEU A 116 17.21 -2.23 -10.54
C LEU A 116 17.38 -1.00 -9.67
N THR A 117 16.31 -0.23 -9.55
CA THR A 117 16.20 0.92 -8.67
C THR A 117 15.89 0.42 -7.24
N PRO A 118 16.47 1.02 -6.18
CA PRO A 118 16.09 0.68 -4.80
C PRO A 118 14.58 0.79 -4.59
N VAL A 119 13.99 -0.17 -3.88
CA VAL A 119 12.53 -0.29 -3.76
C VAL A 119 11.90 0.91 -3.04
N ASP A 120 12.61 1.52 -2.09
CA ASP A 120 12.14 2.71 -1.36
C ASP A 120 11.78 3.86 -2.32
N ARG A 121 12.57 4.04 -3.39
CA ARG A 121 12.29 5.05 -4.42
C ARG A 121 11.00 4.79 -5.17
N ALA A 122 10.62 3.52 -5.37
CA ALA A 122 9.34 3.19 -6.01
C ALA A 122 8.16 3.63 -5.14
N PHE A 123 8.26 3.45 -3.82
CA PHE A 123 7.24 3.90 -2.88
C PHE A 123 7.20 5.43 -2.76
N GLU A 124 8.36 6.09 -2.69
CA GLU A 124 8.45 7.56 -2.67
C GLU A 124 7.82 8.19 -3.92
N ASP A 125 8.20 7.71 -5.11
CA ASP A 125 7.67 8.20 -6.39
C ASP A 125 6.15 7.97 -6.46
N ALA A 126 5.67 6.80 -6.03
CA ALA A 126 4.24 6.49 -5.98
C ALA A 126 3.49 7.42 -5.03
N VAL A 127 3.94 7.58 -3.79
CA VAL A 127 3.30 8.48 -2.80
C VAL A 127 3.31 9.93 -3.29
N SER A 128 4.42 10.39 -3.86
CA SER A 128 4.53 11.73 -4.45
C SER A 128 3.53 11.92 -5.59
N TRP A 129 3.38 10.93 -6.48
CA TRP A 129 2.40 10.98 -7.57
C TRP A 129 0.97 11.00 -7.03
N PHE A 130 0.62 10.10 -6.12
CA PHE A 130 -0.70 10.03 -5.48
C PHE A 130 -1.07 11.27 -4.68
N SER A 131 -0.09 12.00 -4.13
CA SER A 131 -0.34 13.23 -3.39
C SER A 131 -0.60 14.43 -4.31
N LYS A 132 -0.17 14.37 -5.57
CA LYS A 132 -0.31 15.44 -6.57
C LYS A 132 -1.58 15.28 -7.40
N GLU A 133 -1.89 14.05 -7.77
CA GLU A 133 -3.13 13.72 -8.45
C GLU A 133 -4.24 13.70 -7.39
N GLU A 134 -5.30 14.49 -7.55
CA GLU A 134 -6.37 14.79 -6.59
C GLU A 134 -7.27 13.57 -6.23
N TYR A 135 -6.72 12.35 -6.23
CA TYR A 135 -7.42 11.09 -5.98
C TYR A 135 -7.83 10.87 -4.52
N MET A 136 -7.38 11.72 -3.59
CA MET A 136 -7.81 11.64 -2.19
C MET A 136 -8.88 12.70 -1.89
N GLY A 137 -10.13 12.25 -1.73
CA GLY A 137 -11.22 13.04 -1.16
C GLY A 137 -11.01 13.46 0.32
N ALA A 138 -9.86 13.11 0.91
CA ALA A 138 -9.35 13.61 2.18
C ALA A 138 -7.92 14.12 1.93
N GLY A 139 -7.60 15.34 2.34
CA GLY A 139 -6.38 16.09 1.95
C GLY A 139 -5.02 15.41 2.18
N PRO A 140 -3.90 16.09 1.85
CA PRO A 140 -2.57 15.50 1.83
C PRO A 140 -2.21 14.84 3.17
N PHE A 141 -1.38 13.80 3.11
CA PHE A 141 -0.88 13.08 4.27
C PHE A 141 -0.40 14.04 5.37
N PRO A 142 -0.66 13.73 6.66
CA PRO A 142 -0.29 14.62 7.75
C PRO A 142 1.20 14.98 7.67
N ASP A 143 1.50 16.28 7.64
CA ASP A 143 2.88 16.76 7.59
C ASP A 143 3.66 16.17 8.76
N LYS A 144 4.81 15.56 8.46
CA LYS A 144 5.72 14.91 9.41
C LYS A 144 6.15 15.84 10.56
N GLN A 145 5.99 17.16 10.37
CA GLN A 145 6.28 18.19 11.37
C GLN A 145 5.08 18.56 12.28
N SER A 146 3.84 18.24 11.88
CA SER A 146 2.63 18.63 12.61
C SER A 146 2.48 17.93 13.98
N GLY A 147 3.09 16.75 14.15
CA GLY A 147 3.07 15.98 15.40
C GLY A 147 4.12 16.38 16.44
N LEU A 148 5.07 17.25 16.10
CA LEU A 148 6.15 17.66 17.02
C LEU A 148 5.86 18.97 17.77
N ASN A 149 4.88 19.76 17.34
CA ASN A 149 4.47 20.98 18.02
C ASN A 149 3.37 20.71 19.06
N GLY A 150 3.69 19.86 20.03
CA GLY A 150 2.94 19.77 21.27
C GLY A 150 3.17 20.99 22.15
N ARG A 151 2.40 22.07 21.94
CA ARG A 151 2.07 23.10 22.94
C ARG A 151 0.95 24.01 22.41
N GLY A 152 -0.26 23.80 22.92
CA GLY A 152 -1.41 24.65 22.62
C GLY A 152 -2.69 24.27 23.36
N LEU A 153 -2.59 23.81 24.62
CA LEU A 153 -3.75 23.86 25.53
C LEU A 153 -3.84 25.26 26.15
N ALA A 154 -5.07 25.76 26.22
CA ALA A 154 -5.58 26.95 26.92
C ALA A 154 -5.63 28.29 26.17
N ARG A 155 -6.87 28.71 25.81
CA ARG A 155 -7.55 29.97 26.25
C ARG A 155 -8.95 30.02 25.63
N LEU A 156 -9.97 29.57 26.36
CA LEU A 156 -11.00 30.36 27.06
C LEU A 156 -11.92 31.22 26.16
N GLU A 157 -13.20 30.85 26.20
CA GLU A 157 -14.41 31.67 26.41
C GLU A 157 -14.57 33.02 25.70
N GLY A 158 -15.75 33.18 25.08
CA GLY A 158 -16.45 34.47 25.05
C GLY A 158 -16.78 35.03 23.68
N SER A 159 -17.95 34.71 23.14
CA SER A 159 -18.88 35.64 22.44
C SER A 159 -20.08 34.81 21.93
N GLY A 160 -21.34 35.08 22.27
CA GLY A 160 -21.95 36.34 22.66
C GLY A 160 -22.39 37.13 21.43
N ILE A 161 -23.32 36.60 20.61
CA ILE A 161 -24.06 37.43 19.65
C ILE A 161 -25.57 37.18 19.81
N ARG A 162 -26.25 38.33 19.90
CA ARG A 162 -27.60 38.60 20.37
C ARG A 162 -28.67 38.25 19.34
N SER A 163 -29.85 37.99 19.87
CA SER A 163 -31.15 38.12 19.22
C SER A 163 -31.48 39.59 18.88
N GLY A 164 -32.30 39.82 17.85
CA GLY A 164 -32.93 41.11 17.49
C GLY A 164 -32.95 41.32 15.97
N GLN A 165 -34.01 40.94 15.26
CA GLN A 165 -35.12 41.82 14.85
C GLN A 165 -34.64 43.17 14.26
N LEU A 166 -34.80 43.32 12.94
CA LEU A 166 -35.59 44.35 12.25
C LEU A 166 -35.93 43.85 10.85
#